data_AF-A0A7H8NI52-F1
#
_entry.id   AF-A0A7H8NI52-F1
#
_cell.length_a   1.000
_cell.length_b   1.000
_cell.length_c   1.000
_cell.angle_alpha   90.00
_cell.angle_beta   90.00
_cell.angle_gamma   90.00
#
_symmetry.space_group_name_H-M   'P 1'
#
loop_
_entity.id
_entity.type
_entity.pdbx_description
1 polymer ?
#
loop_
_entity_poly.entity_id
_entity_poly.type
_entity_poly.pdbx_seq_one_letter_code
_entity_poly.pdbx_strand_id
1 'polypeptide(L)'
;MAAAQLDLYRYFKPGKDHLSSVWHVPDGYNREGSMGRLSTAPAPGTHPLYLCVVRGDHFLTGDVNCEGQQYVTRLGWIQDAPQSGVPSAPLYRCLGGGRQLFESNDPNCEGMTNAGGPLGYTLTG
;
A
#
# COMPACT_ATOMS: atom_id res chain seq x y z
N MET A 1 -23.04 10.47 1.03
CA MET A 1 -22.62 9.58 -0.07
C MET A 1 -21.30 8.97 0.36
N ALA A 2 -21.15 7.64 0.36
CA ALA A 2 -19.85 7.03 0.61
C ALA A 2 -18.91 7.38 -0.57
N ALA A 3 -17.63 7.63 -0.28
CA ALA A 3 -16.64 7.86 -1.34
C ALA A 3 -16.51 6.59 -2.22
N ALA A 4 -16.31 6.76 -3.52
CA ALA A 4 -15.95 5.64 -4.38
C ALA A 4 -14.63 5.02 -3.89
N GLN A 5 -14.45 3.72 -4.12
CA GLN A 5 -13.31 2.95 -3.63
C GLN A 5 -12.50 2.37 -4.79
N LEU A 6 -11.21 2.17 -4.56
CA LEU A 6 -10.28 1.54 -5.51
C LEU A 6 -9.65 0.32 -4.87
N ASP A 7 -9.63 -0.80 -5.59
CA ASP A 7 -8.92 -2.00 -5.13
C ASP A 7 -7.41 -1.75 -5.19
N LEU A 8 -6.72 -2.00 -4.07
CA LEU A 8 -5.27 -2.00 -4.00
C LEU A 8 -4.79 -3.44 -4.14
N TYR A 9 -4.04 -3.73 -5.20
CA TYR A 9 -3.45 -5.04 -5.42
C TYR A 9 -1.94 -4.99 -5.26
N ARG A 10 -1.37 -6.04 -4.67
CA ARG A 10 0.09 -6.29 -4.67
C ARG A 10 0.45 -7.14 -5.89
N TYR A 11 1.55 -6.77 -6.52
CA TYR A 11 2.11 -7.43 -7.67
C TYR A 11 3.59 -7.74 -7.46
N PHE A 12 4.08 -8.80 -8.09
CA PHE A 12 5.48 -9.20 -8.08
C PHE A 12 6.00 -9.39 -9.51
N LYS A 13 7.17 -8.84 -9.80
CA LYS A 13 7.91 -9.08 -11.05
C LYS A 13 9.26 -9.74 -10.74
N PRO A 14 9.46 -11.01 -11.14
CA PRO A 14 10.72 -11.72 -10.89
C PRO A 14 11.94 -10.94 -11.37
N GLY A 15 12.96 -10.85 -10.50
CA GLY A 15 14.20 -10.13 -10.80
C GLY A 15 14.08 -8.60 -10.79
N LYS A 16 12.92 -8.05 -10.43
CA LYS A 16 12.70 -6.60 -10.33
C LYS A 16 12.29 -6.19 -8.91
N ASP A 17 11.00 -6.28 -8.58
CA ASP A 17 10.40 -5.63 -7.41
C ASP A 17 9.01 -6.18 -7.08
N HIS A 18 8.50 -5.75 -5.92
CA HIS A 18 7.06 -5.72 -5.66
C HIS A 18 6.51 -4.33 -5.95
N LEU A 19 5.23 -4.27 -6.25
CA LEU A 19 4.51 -3.03 -6.53
C LEU A 19 3.08 -3.19 -6.03
N SER A 20 2.60 -2.27 -5.19
CA SER A 20 1.19 -2.14 -4.87
C SER A 20 0.56 -0.98 -5.63
N SER A 21 -0.55 -1.25 -6.33
CA SER A 21 -1.20 -0.29 -7.22
C SER A 21 -2.72 -0.45 -7.22
N VAL A 22 -3.41 0.67 -7.43
CA VAL A 22 -4.85 0.74 -7.73
C VAL A 22 -5.15 0.86 -9.22
N TRP A 23 -4.10 0.95 -10.03
CA TRP A 23 -4.14 1.12 -11.48
C TRP A 23 -3.49 -0.07 -12.18
N HIS A 24 -3.62 -0.10 -13.51
CA HIS A 24 -2.88 -1.02 -14.35
C HIS A 24 -1.36 -0.90 -14.13
N VAL A 25 -0.69 -2.04 -14.04
CA VAL A 25 0.77 -2.14 -13.89
C VAL A 25 1.39 -2.64 -15.20
N PRO A 26 2.66 -2.30 -15.51
CA PRO A 26 3.31 -2.75 -16.73
C PRO A 26 3.34 -4.28 -16.89
N ASP A 27 3.55 -4.75 -18.11
CA ASP A 27 3.64 -6.18 -18.39
C ASP A 27 4.77 -6.89 -17.60
N GLY A 28 4.48 -8.13 -17.22
CA GLY A 28 5.38 -9.01 -16.47
C GLY A 28 5.28 -8.91 -14.95
N TYR A 29 4.41 -8.05 -14.42
CA TYR A 29 3.98 -8.10 -13.02
C TYR A 29 2.85 -9.13 -12.85
N ASN A 30 3.01 -10.04 -11.89
CA ASN A 30 1.98 -11.01 -11.53
C ASN A 30 1.24 -10.52 -10.29
N ARG A 31 -0.10 -10.52 -10.34
CA ARG A 31 -0.92 -10.15 -9.17
C ARG A 31 -0.83 -11.25 -8.12
N GLU A 32 -0.45 -10.87 -6.90
CA GLU A 32 -0.32 -11.80 -5.77
C GLU A 32 -1.58 -11.80 -4.90
N GLY A 33 -2.21 -10.64 -4.70
CA GLY A 33 -3.38 -10.55 -3.83
C GLY A 33 -3.93 -9.15 -3.66
N SER A 34 -5.13 -9.06 -3.08
CA SER A 34 -5.72 -7.79 -2.64
C SER A 34 -5.11 -7.38 -1.31
N MET A 35 -4.70 -6.12 -1.22
CA MET A 35 -4.33 -5.46 0.02
C MET A 35 -5.51 -4.74 0.67
N GLY A 36 -6.71 -4.83 0.09
CA GLY A 36 -7.92 -4.11 0.48
C GLY A 36 -8.27 -2.97 -0.48
N ARG A 37 -9.06 -2.01 0.00
CA ARG A 37 -9.54 -0.87 -0.79
C ARG A 37 -9.17 0.48 -0.18
N LEU A 38 -8.86 1.44 -1.04
CA LEU A 38 -8.63 2.84 -0.70
C LEU A 38 -9.83 3.70 -1.08
N SER A 39 -10.07 4.79 -0.36
CA SER A 39 -11.07 5.78 -0.76
C SER A 39 -10.52 6.71 -1.85
N THR A 40 -11.37 7.10 -2.79
CA THR A 40 -11.02 8.05 -3.88
C THR A 40 -10.97 9.51 -3.43
N ALA A 41 -11.57 9.82 -2.28
CA ALA A 41 -11.69 11.17 -1.74
C ALA A 41 -11.32 11.19 -0.24
N PRO A 42 -10.85 12.33 0.28
CA PRO A 42 -10.56 12.49 1.69
C PRO A 42 -11.83 12.38 2.54
N ALA A 43 -11.68 11.82 3.73
CA ALA A 43 -12.68 11.81 4.79
C ALA A 43 -12.00 12.06 6.17
N PRO A 44 -12.75 12.44 7.21
CA PRO A 44 -12.20 12.50 8.56
C PRO A 44 -11.57 11.18 8.99
N GLY A 45 -10.34 11.23 9.51
CA GLY A 45 -9.57 10.05 9.90
C GLY A 45 -8.95 9.29 8.72
N THR A 46 -8.70 9.97 7.60
CA THR A 46 -7.91 9.44 6.49
C THR A 46 -6.71 10.31 6.18
N HIS A 47 -5.67 9.69 5.64
CA HIS A 47 -4.55 10.38 5.04
C HIS A 47 -4.27 9.81 3.64
N PRO A 48 -3.60 10.57 2.76
CA PRO A 48 -3.29 10.11 1.42
C PRO A 48 -2.19 9.04 1.46
N LEU A 49 -2.33 8.01 0.63
CA LEU A 49 -1.32 6.98 0.42
C LEU A 49 -0.64 7.18 -0.94
N TYR A 50 0.68 7.18 -0.94
CA TYR A 50 1.50 7.48 -2.11
C TYR A 50 2.32 6.26 -2.53
N LEU A 51 2.47 6.10 -3.83
CA LEU A 51 3.42 5.18 -4.45
C LEU A 51 4.71 5.95 -4.74
N CYS A 52 5.82 5.40 -4.29
CA CYS A 52 7.14 5.97 -4.39
C CYS A 52 8.15 4.92 -4.87
N VAL A 53 9.35 5.36 -5.26
CA VAL A 53 10.46 4.49 -5.68
C VAL A 53 11.72 4.85 -4.94
N VAL A 54 12.39 3.83 -4.40
CA VAL A 54 13.72 3.92 -3.79
C VAL A 54 14.65 2.88 -4.41
N ARG A 55 15.77 3.32 -4.98
CA ARG A 55 16.79 2.42 -5.57
C ARG A 55 16.23 1.39 -6.56
N GLY A 56 15.17 1.75 -7.28
CA GLY A 56 14.52 0.91 -8.29
C GLY A 56 13.39 0.00 -7.77
N ASP A 57 13.06 0.09 -6.49
CA ASP A 57 12.03 -0.72 -5.84
C ASP A 57 10.86 0.18 -5.40
N HIS A 58 9.63 -0.32 -5.54
CA HIS A 58 8.45 0.47 -5.19
C HIS A 58 8.06 0.26 -3.73
N PHE A 59 7.50 1.30 -3.13
CA PHE A 59 6.97 1.22 -1.78
C PHE A 59 5.85 2.23 -1.58
N LEU A 60 4.98 1.95 -0.60
CA LEU A 60 3.95 2.88 -0.18
C LEU A 60 4.35 3.67 1.06
N THR A 61 3.92 4.93 1.11
CA THR A 61 4.11 5.80 2.28
C THR A 61 2.99 6.83 2.39
N GLY A 62 2.73 7.31 3.61
CA GLY A 62 1.83 8.44 3.87
C GLY A 62 2.52 9.80 3.71
N ASP A 63 3.84 9.85 3.54
CA ASP A 63 4.56 11.10 3.31
C ASP A 63 4.42 11.58 1.87
N VAL A 64 3.88 12.79 1.69
CA VAL A 64 3.74 13.44 0.38
C VAL A 64 5.08 13.66 -0.32
N ASN A 65 6.17 13.75 0.42
CA ASN A 65 7.53 13.90 -0.11
C ASN A 65 8.23 12.54 -0.31
N CYS A 66 7.50 11.43 -0.23
CA CYS A 66 8.03 10.09 -0.42
C CYS A 66 9.25 9.77 0.47
N GLU A 67 9.33 10.31 1.69
CA GLU A 67 10.48 10.13 2.58
C GLU A 67 11.80 10.59 1.93
N GLY A 68 11.72 11.63 1.08
CA GLY A 68 12.84 12.16 0.29
C GLY A 68 13.19 11.32 -0.95
N GLN A 69 12.37 10.32 -1.29
CA GLN A 69 12.56 9.46 -2.45
C GLN A 69 11.76 9.93 -3.67
N GLN A 70 11.80 9.16 -4.75
CA GLN A 70 11.12 9.54 -5.98
C GLN A 70 9.60 9.31 -5.86
N TYR A 71 8.82 10.37 -6.07
CA TYR A 71 7.37 10.31 -6.20
C TYR A 71 6.92 9.67 -7.51
N VAL A 72 5.94 8.77 -7.43
CA VAL A 72 5.26 8.22 -8.61
C VAL A 72 3.85 8.78 -8.73
N THR A 73 2.99 8.51 -7.74
CA THR A 73 1.58 8.95 -7.77
C THR A 73 0.92 8.83 -6.39
N ARG A 74 -0.24 9.47 -6.21
CA ARG A 74 -1.16 9.22 -5.09
C ARG A 74 -2.11 8.10 -5.49
N LEU A 75 -2.21 7.07 -4.65
CA LEU A 75 -3.09 5.93 -4.89
C LEU A 75 -4.52 6.18 -4.38
N GLY A 76 -4.65 6.87 -3.25
CA GLY A 76 -5.96 7.13 -2.65
C GLY A 76 -5.83 7.60 -1.20
N TRP A 77 -6.87 7.36 -0.43
CA TRP A 77 -6.95 7.71 0.99
C TRP A 77 -7.14 6.45 1.82
N ILE A 78 -6.26 6.26 2.81
CA ILE A 78 -6.26 5.13 3.74
C ILE A 78 -6.74 5.61 5.12
N GLN A 79 -7.39 4.73 5.89
CA GLN A 79 -7.90 5.09 7.22
C GLN A 79 -6.77 5.10 8.25
N ASP A 80 -6.75 6.08 9.14
CA ASP A 80 -5.78 6.18 10.23
C ASP A 80 -5.97 5.08 11.28
N ALA A 81 -7.22 4.66 11.47
CA ALA A 81 -7.65 3.69 12.46
C ALA A 81 -8.84 2.86 11.94
N PRO A 82 -9.04 1.63 12.45
CA PRO A 82 -10.24 0.87 12.12
C PRO A 82 -11.47 1.57 12.67
N GLN A 83 -12.47 1.78 11.81
CA GLN A 83 -13.72 2.44 12.19
C GLN A 83 -14.75 1.39 12.62
N SER A 84 -15.49 1.67 13.71
CA SER A 84 -16.53 0.77 14.21
C SER A 84 -17.58 0.50 13.12
N GLY A 85 -17.89 -0.78 12.89
CA GLY A 85 -18.85 -1.21 11.87
C GLY A 85 -18.34 -1.16 10.43
N VAL A 86 -17.08 -0.81 10.20
CA VAL A 86 -16.45 -0.80 8.86
C VAL A 86 -15.38 -1.89 8.79
N PRO A 87 -15.60 -2.98 8.02
CA PRO A 87 -14.59 -4.01 7.84
C PRO A 87 -13.32 -3.40 7.25
N SER A 88 -12.21 -3.57 7.96
CA SER A 88 -10.91 -3.05 7.58
C SER A 88 -9.78 -3.99 8.02
N ALA A 89 -8.65 -3.90 7.32
CA ALA A 89 -7.43 -4.63 7.63
C ALA A 89 -6.25 -3.66 7.70
N PRO A 90 -5.28 -3.86 8.61
CA PRO A 90 -4.08 -3.06 8.63
C PRO A 90 -3.26 -3.30 7.36
N LEU A 91 -2.54 -2.29 6.91
CA LEU A 91 -1.57 -2.37 5.82
C LEU A 91 -0.20 -2.03 6.38
N TYR A 92 0.79 -2.88 6.13
CA TYR A 92 2.16 -2.71 6.59
C TYR A 92 3.10 -2.57 5.41
N ARG A 93 4.16 -1.77 5.59
CA ARG A 93 5.34 -1.80 4.72
C ARG A 93 6.35 -2.79 5.30
N CYS A 94 6.74 -3.76 4.49
CA CYS A 94 7.60 -4.87 4.85
C CYS A 94 8.86 -4.88 3.97
N LEU A 95 9.92 -5.54 4.45
CA LEU A 95 11.19 -5.71 3.75
C LEU A 95 11.56 -7.20 3.71
N GLY A 96 11.47 -7.77 2.50
CA GLY A 96 11.83 -9.14 2.18
C GLY A 96 13.29 -9.26 1.75
N GLY A 97 13.98 -10.30 2.23
CA GLY A 97 15.36 -10.59 1.85
C GLY A 97 16.36 -9.44 2.11
N GLY A 98 16.02 -8.50 2.99
CA GLY A 98 16.82 -7.31 3.31
C GLY A 98 16.91 -6.27 2.19
N ARG A 99 16.12 -6.39 1.11
CA ARG A 99 16.22 -5.50 -0.05
C ARG A 99 14.89 -5.09 -0.68
N GLN A 100 13.91 -5.99 -0.74
CA GLN A 100 12.67 -5.74 -1.46
C GLN A 100 11.57 -5.26 -0.53
N LEU A 101 11.08 -4.05 -0.75
CA LEU A 101 9.91 -3.49 -0.12
C LEU A 101 8.65 -4.08 -0.74
N PHE A 102 7.65 -4.33 0.10
CA PHE A 102 6.34 -4.81 -0.31
C PHE A 102 5.32 -4.49 0.77
N GLU A 103 4.05 -4.47 0.38
CA GLU A 103 2.95 -4.24 1.31
C GLU A 103 2.32 -5.55 1.76
N SER A 104 1.91 -5.67 3.03
CA SER A 104 1.22 -6.85 3.55
C SER A 104 0.11 -6.47 4.51
N ASN A 105 -0.94 -7.29 4.62
CA ASN A 105 -1.92 -7.19 5.70
C ASN A 105 -1.55 -8.04 6.93
N ASP A 106 -0.48 -8.83 6.86
CA ASP A 106 0.02 -9.61 8.00
C ASP A 106 0.85 -8.71 8.93
N PRO A 107 0.49 -8.58 10.23
CA PRO A 107 1.30 -7.83 11.19
C PRO A 107 2.74 -8.36 11.36
N ASN A 108 2.98 -9.63 11.00
CA ASN A 108 4.32 -10.23 11.02
C ASN A 108 5.03 -10.13 9.67
N CYS A 109 4.52 -9.33 8.73
CA CYS A 109 5.12 -9.14 7.41
C CYS A 109 5.40 -10.45 6.66
N GLU A 110 4.53 -11.45 6.78
CA GLU A 110 4.73 -12.78 6.16
C GLU A 110 6.05 -13.46 6.61
N GLY A 111 6.48 -13.19 7.85
CA GLY A 111 7.76 -13.66 8.40
C GLY A 111 8.97 -12.82 8.01
N MET A 112 8.76 -11.69 7.34
CA MET A 112 9.81 -10.75 6.92
C MET A 112 9.98 -9.58 7.90
N THR A 113 10.85 -8.64 7.57
CA THR A 113 11.14 -7.49 8.45
C THR A 113 10.09 -6.40 8.28
N ASN A 114 9.63 -5.81 9.38
CA ASN A 114 8.80 -4.61 9.33
C ASN A 114 9.67 -3.40 8.94
N ALA A 115 9.25 -2.67 7.91
CA ALA A 115 10.04 -1.60 7.30
C ALA A 115 9.30 -0.26 7.33
N GLY A 116 8.95 0.21 8.53
CA GLY A 116 8.34 1.53 8.72
C GLY A 116 6.93 1.52 9.32
N GLY A 117 6.51 0.40 9.91
CA GLY A 117 5.26 0.30 10.67
C GLY A 117 4.01 0.15 9.81
N PRO A 118 2.81 0.20 10.44
CA PRO A 118 1.55 0.25 9.71
C PRO A 118 1.44 1.56 8.94
N LEU A 119 1.02 1.45 7.68
CA LEU A 119 0.66 2.58 6.81
C LEU A 119 -0.77 3.07 7.07
N GLY A 120 -1.60 2.28 7.75
CA GLY A 120 -3.01 2.58 8.02
C GLY A 120 -3.89 1.35 7.85
N TYR A 121 -5.18 1.56 7.61
CA TYR A 121 -6.18 0.52 7.46
C TYR A 121 -6.93 0.65 6.13
N THR A 122 -6.88 -0.42 5.34
CA THR A 122 -7.63 -0.55 4.08
C THR A 122 -9.01 -1.13 4.33
N LEU A 123 -9.99 -0.76 3.51
CA LEU A 123 -11.36 -1.30 3.59
C LEU A 123 -11.42 -2.72 3.02
N THR A 124 -12.22 -3.59 3.63
CA THR A 124 -12.38 -5.00 3.20
C THR A 124 -13.83 -5.40 2.90
N GLY A 125 -14.82 -4.57 3.27
CA GLY A 125 -16.27 -4.79 3.12
C GLY A 125 -16.88 -4.13 1.88
#